data_AF-A0A8C4TKF9-F1
#
_entry.id   AF-A0A8C4TKF9-F1
#
_cell.length_a   1.000
_cell.length_b   1.000
_cell.length_c   1.000
_cell.angle_alpha   90.00
_cell.angle_beta   90.00
_cell.angle_gamma   90.00
#
_symmetry.space_group_name_H-M   'P 1'
#
loop_
_entity.id
_entity.type
_entity.pdbx_description
1 polymer ?
#
loop_
_entity_poly.entity_id
_entity_poly.type
_entity_poly.pdbx_seq_one_letter_code
_entity_poly.pdbx_strand_id
1 'polypeptide(L)'
;LEIVWVNGNLSRLTAEEMDERRQQNMAYEYLCHLEEAKRWMEACLDEELPPTTELEEGLRNGVYLAKLGNFFAPRVVSVKKIYDREQTRYKATGLHFRHTDNVIQWLNAMTEIGLPKIFYPETTDIYDRKNMPRCIYCIHALSLYLFKLGLAPQIQDLYGKVDFTEEEINNMKSELEKYGIQMPAFSKIGGILANELSVDEAALHAAVIAINDAIDHGVPEGTVSAMRNPNAMLVNLDDSYAHQYQETLYQAKQDKVLSARKRTIELSEEERDVYEELLTQAEIQGNVNKVNLLKSIETIDQALTKDNPDSLYDALRSHSIGLRNLNSQNKDWYLKQLLNMRTNFPGDLLQKEEIQSGVDLANEDAIQYRKMLEAVQRINAAISRGEADKTVEELMNPEAKLPQVYPFAAELYQRELATLQQQSTEGLLLHPELSVAVEMLSSVALINRALDAGDKAAVWKQLESPVTGLSNVEDENYKRYIDELLRLKGLARTEGTPFLTWNDIQACVDQVNVAVQEEHESK
;
A
#
# COMPACT_ATOMS: atom_id res chain seq x y z
N LEU A 1 23.69 -5.54 -48.50
CA LEU A 1 23.80 -7.00 -48.66
C LEU A 1 24.81 -7.46 -47.63
N GLU A 2 24.33 -7.86 -46.45
CA GLU A 2 25.17 -8.42 -45.39
C GLU A 2 25.47 -9.89 -45.67
N ILE A 3 26.67 -10.33 -45.30
CA ILE A 3 27.14 -11.71 -45.46
C ILE A 3 27.09 -12.36 -44.07
N VAL A 4 26.38 -13.48 -43.93
CA VAL A 4 26.28 -14.21 -42.66
C VAL A 4 26.72 -15.66 -42.86
N TRP A 5 27.38 -16.23 -41.86
CA TRP A 5 27.84 -17.61 -41.85
C TRP A 5 26.73 -18.56 -41.38
N VAL A 6 26.36 -19.54 -42.23
CA VAL A 6 25.48 -20.65 -41.84
C VAL A 6 26.08 -21.96 -42.34
N ASN A 7 26.28 -22.94 -41.45
CA ASN A 7 26.76 -24.30 -41.76
C ASN A 7 28.06 -24.37 -42.59
N GLY A 8 29.05 -23.52 -42.26
CA GLY A 8 30.38 -23.61 -42.87
C GLY A 8 30.47 -23.12 -44.32
N ASN A 9 29.42 -22.50 -44.88
CA ASN A 9 29.46 -21.85 -46.18
C ASN A 9 28.93 -20.40 -46.09
N LEU A 10 29.53 -19.50 -46.87
CA LEU A 10 29.00 -18.14 -47.12
C LEU A 10 27.73 -18.27 -47.97
N SER A 11 26.55 -18.19 -47.35
CA SER A 11 25.28 -18.08 -48.06
C SER A 11 24.82 -16.62 -48.10
N ARG A 12 24.48 -16.12 -49.30
CA ARG A 12 23.83 -14.82 -49.45
C ARG A 12 22.36 -15.00 -49.12
N LEU A 13 21.89 -14.36 -48.06
CA LEU A 13 20.46 -14.28 -47.76
C LEU A 13 19.72 -13.68 -48.96
N THR A 14 18.64 -14.32 -49.38
CA THR A 14 17.76 -13.77 -50.43
C THR A 14 17.05 -12.52 -49.92
N ALA A 15 16.52 -11.71 -50.83
CA ALA A 15 15.74 -10.52 -50.45
C ALA A 15 14.52 -10.89 -49.60
N GLU A 16 13.92 -12.06 -49.84
CA GLU A 16 12.81 -12.62 -49.07
C GLU A 16 13.24 -13.05 -47.66
N GLU A 17 14.36 -13.77 -47.52
CA GLU A 17 14.90 -14.18 -46.21
C GLU A 17 15.34 -12.98 -45.35
N MET A 18 15.87 -11.93 -45.98
CA MET A 18 16.21 -10.67 -45.30
C MET A 18 14.96 -9.95 -44.78
N ASP A 19 13.87 -9.94 -45.55
CA ASP A 19 12.60 -9.33 -45.15
C ASP A 19 11.90 -10.14 -44.05
N GLU A 20 11.91 -11.46 -44.15
CA GLU A 20 11.37 -12.35 -43.11
C GLU A 20 12.08 -12.17 -41.77
N ARG A 21 13.42 -12.10 -41.79
CA ARG A 21 14.23 -11.90 -40.58
C ARG A 21 14.02 -10.52 -39.99
N ARG A 22 13.82 -9.50 -40.84
CA ARG A 22 13.48 -8.15 -40.40
C ARG A 22 12.12 -8.11 -39.71
N GLN A 23 11.11 -8.76 -40.27
CA GLN A 23 9.77 -8.84 -39.69
C GLN A 23 9.76 -9.63 -38.37
N GLN A 24 10.53 -10.72 -38.27
CA GLN A 24 10.72 -11.45 -37.02
C GLN A 24 11.36 -10.57 -35.94
N ASN A 25 12.41 -9.83 -36.28
CA ASN A 25 13.05 -8.90 -35.35
C ASN A 25 12.08 -7.80 -34.89
N MET A 26 11.25 -7.25 -35.79
CA MET A 26 10.23 -6.26 -35.44
C MET A 26 9.16 -6.82 -34.50
N ALA A 27 8.72 -8.06 -34.70
CA ALA A 27 7.76 -8.72 -33.83
C ALA A 27 8.34 -8.97 -32.43
N TYR A 28 9.60 -9.41 -32.36
CA TYR A 28 10.33 -9.58 -31.11
C TYR A 28 10.51 -8.24 -30.37
N GLU A 29 10.95 -7.20 -31.08
CA GLU A 29 11.11 -5.85 -30.51
C GLU A 29 9.79 -5.32 -29.94
N TYR A 30 8.68 -5.51 -30.65
CA TYR A 30 7.36 -5.10 -30.17
C TYR A 30 6.89 -5.89 -28.94
N LEU A 31 7.18 -7.20 -28.87
CA LEU A 31 6.91 -8.02 -27.69
C LEU A 31 7.71 -7.54 -26.47
N CYS A 32 8.98 -7.15 -26.65
CA CYS A 32 9.76 -6.50 -25.60
C CYS A 32 9.07 -5.22 -25.12
N HIS A 33 8.64 -4.35 -26.05
CA HIS A 33 7.94 -3.10 -25.67
C HIS A 33 6.61 -3.31 -24.96
N LEU A 34 5.88 -4.38 -25.27
CA LEU A 34 4.68 -4.79 -24.55
C LEU A 34 5.02 -5.22 -23.12
N GLU A 35 6.05 -6.05 -22.95
CA GLU A 35 6.51 -6.50 -21.62
C GLU A 35 6.99 -5.32 -20.76
N GLU A 36 7.73 -4.38 -21.34
CA GLU A 36 8.19 -3.15 -20.69
C GLU A 36 7.00 -2.31 -20.21
N ALA A 37 6.01 -2.09 -21.09
CA ALA A 37 4.80 -1.35 -20.77
C ALA A 37 3.99 -2.05 -19.67
N LYS A 38 3.87 -3.38 -19.75
CA LYS A 38 3.21 -4.20 -18.73
C LYS A 38 3.85 -3.97 -17.36
N ARG A 39 5.15 -4.28 -17.20
CA ARG A 39 5.83 -4.19 -15.91
C ARG A 39 5.80 -2.79 -15.32
N TRP A 40 5.91 -1.77 -16.18
CA TRP A 40 5.82 -0.39 -15.75
C TRP A 40 4.41 -0.03 -15.26
N MET A 41 3.36 -0.47 -15.95
CA MET A 41 1.98 -0.27 -15.51
C MET A 41 1.70 -1.02 -14.20
N GLU A 42 2.16 -2.26 -14.04
CA GLU A 42 2.06 -3.02 -12.79
C GLU A 42 2.74 -2.29 -11.63
N ALA A 43 3.95 -1.76 -11.85
CA ALA A 43 4.67 -0.98 -10.84
C ALA A 43 3.95 0.34 -10.46
N CYS A 44 3.21 0.96 -11.39
CA CYS A 44 2.44 2.18 -11.11
C CYS A 44 1.11 1.87 -10.40
N LEU A 45 0.46 0.76 -10.76
CA LEU A 45 -0.90 0.42 -10.32
C LEU A 45 -0.94 -0.46 -9.08
N ASP A 46 0.15 -1.16 -8.76
CA ASP A 46 0.22 -2.19 -7.72
C ASP A 46 -0.85 -3.29 -7.94
N GLU A 47 -1.04 -3.69 -9.21
CA GLU A 47 -1.96 -4.74 -9.63
C GLU A 47 -1.37 -5.52 -10.82
N GLU A 48 -1.61 -6.83 -10.87
CA GLU A 48 -1.15 -7.70 -11.95
C GLU A 48 -1.95 -7.46 -13.24
N LEU A 49 -1.23 -7.26 -14.35
CA LEU A 49 -1.82 -7.08 -15.68
C LEU A 49 -1.85 -8.41 -16.45
N PRO A 50 -2.68 -8.52 -17.50
CA PRO A 50 -2.73 -9.70 -18.36
C PRO A 50 -1.34 -10.09 -18.91
N PRO A 51 -1.12 -11.35 -19.31
CA PRO A 51 0.10 -11.77 -19.99
C PRO A 51 0.43 -10.87 -21.18
N THR A 52 1.72 -10.72 -21.50
CA THR A 52 2.21 -9.80 -22.53
C THR A 52 1.60 -10.05 -23.91
N THR A 53 1.32 -11.30 -24.24
CA THR A 53 0.63 -11.73 -25.46
C THR A 53 -0.85 -11.33 -25.51
N GLU A 54 -1.48 -11.10 -24.36
CA GLU A 54 -2.89 -10.71 -24.21
C GLU A 54 -3.05 -9.24 -23.79
N LEU A 55 -1.96 -8.53 -23.53
CA LEU A 55 -1.96 -7.17 -23.00
C LEU A 55 -2.77 -6.21 -23.89
N GLU A 56 -2.58 -6.30 -25.21
CA GLU A 56 -3.33 -5.50 -26.17
C GLU A 56 -4.84 -5.65 -26.00
N GLU A 57 -5.31 -6.89 -25.85
CA GLU A 57 -6.73 -7.19 -25.65
C GLU A 57 -7.22 -6.73 -24.27
N GLY A 58 -6.36 -6.85 -23.25
CA GLY A 58 -6.61 -6.37 -21.89
C GLY A 58 -6.79 -4.86 -21.77
N LEU A 59 -6.13 -4.07 -22.62
CA LEU A 59 -6.22 -2.60 -22.60
C LEU A 59 -7.46 -2.04 -23.30
N ARG A 60 -8.15 -2.83 -24.14
CA ARG A 60 -9.27 -2.35 -24.98
C ARG A 60 -10.45 -1.77 -24.22
N ASN A 61 -10.70 -2.28 -23.01
CA ASN A 61 -11.80 -1.80 -22.16
C ASN A 61 -11.45 -0.47 -21.42
N GLY A 62 -10.21 0.00 -21.55
CA GLY A 62 -9.71 1.24 -20.96
C GLY A 62 -9.62 1.25 -19.44
N VAL A 63 -9.96 0.17 -18.72
CA VAL A 63 -9.98 0.15 -17.24
C VAL A 63 -8.59 0.40 -16.68
N TYR A 64 -7.58 -0.34 -17.17
CA TYR A 64 -6.18 -0.14 -16.77
C TYR A 64 -5.67 1.27 -17.12
N LEU A 65 -6.05 1.79 -18.30
CA LEU A 65 -5.68 3.14 -18.74
C LEU A 65 -6.30 4.22 -17.83
N ALA A 66 -7.57 4.06 -17.44
CA ALA A 66 -8.23 4.98 -16.52
C ALA A 66 -7.63 4.90 -15.11
N LYS A 67 -7.31 3.70 -14.62
CA LYS A 67 -6.57 3.53 -13.36
C LYS A 67 -5.21 4.24 -13.41
N LEU A 68 -4.50 4.12 -14.54
CA LEU A 68 -3.24 4.83 -14.78
C LEU A 68 -3.45 6.35 -14.83
N GLY A 69 -4.52 6.82 -15.48
CA GLY A 69 -4.91 8.23 -15.46
C GLY A 69 -5.17 8.76 -14.05
N ASN A 70 -5.81 7.97 -13.18
CA ASN A 70 -6.00 8.30 -11.77
C ASN A 70 -4.66 8.31 -11.00
N PHE A 71 -3.71 7.44 -11.34
CA PHE A 71 -2.41 7.37 -10.68
C PHE A 71 -1.66 8.71 -10.76
N PHE A 72 -1.58 9.32 -11.96
CA PHE A 72 -0.82 10.57 -12.13
C PHE A 72 -1.71 11.85 -12.13
N ALA A 73 -3.02 11.74 -12.37
CA ALA A 73 -3.95 12.87 -12.35
C ALA A 73 -5.27 12.55 -11.59
N PRO A 74 -5.21 12.27 -10.27
CA PRO A 74 -6.37 11.86 -9.46
C PRO A 74 -7.46 12.94 -9.34
N ARG A 75 -7.14 14.20 -9.68
CA ARG A 75 -8.11 15.31 -9.72
C ARG A 75 -9.03 15.23 -10.94
N VAL A 76 -8.54 14.66 -12.03
CA VAL A 76 -9.28 14.55 -13.31
C VAL A 76 -10.01 13.21 -13.39
N VAL A 77 -9.31 12.13 -13.04
CA VAL A 77 -9.86 10.78 -13.12
C VAL A 77 -10.17 10.29 -11.73
N SER A 78 -11.45 10.03 -11.46
CA SER A 78 -11.89 9.48 -10.18
C SER A 78 -12.09 7.98 -10.32
N VAL A 79 -11.46 7.20 -9.43
CA VAL A 79 -11.63 5.73 -9.37
C VAL A 79 -13.11 5.31 -9.32
N LYS A 80 -13.98 6.09 -8.66
CA LYS A 80 -15.42 5.80 -8.56
C LYS A 80 -16.18 5.98 -9.87
N LYS A 81 -15.61 6.71 -10.83
CA LYS A 81 -16.21 6.96 -12.15
C LYS A 81 -15.67 6.02 -13.23
N ILE A 82 -14.70 5.16 -12.92
CA ILE A 82 -14.22 4.13 -13.84
C ILE A 82 -15.34 3.11 -14.04
N TYR A 83 -15.79 2.97 -15.27
CA TYR A 83 -16.84 2.04 -15.62
C TYR A 83 -16.28 0.62 -15.71
N ASP A 84 -17.00 -0.34 -15.10
CA ASP A 84 -16.58 -1.75 -14.97
C ASP A 84 -15.17 -1.89 -14.37
N ARG A 85 -14.89 -1.16 -13.27
CA ARG A 85 -13.59 -1.13 -12.59
C ARG A 85 -13.00 -2.52 -12.31
N GLU A 86 -13.84 -3.47 -11.92
CA GLU A 86 -13.44 -4.84 -11.59
C GLU A 86 -13.42 -5.78 -12.82
N GLN A 87 -13.70 -5.24 -14.02
CA GLN A 87 -13.76 -5.95 -15.30
C GLN A 87 -14.73 -7.15 -15.31
N THR A 88 -15.68 -7.20 -14.37
CA THR A 88 -16.66 -8.29 -14.24
C THR A 88 -17.56 -8.38 -15.46
N ARG A 89 -17.95 -7.23 -16.02
CA ARG A 89 -18.82 -7.17 -17.19
C ARG A 89 -18.05 -7.49 -18.47
N TYR A 90 -16.80 -7.04 -18.55
CA TYR A 90 -15.88 -7.37 -19.62
C TYR A 90 -15.63 -8.88 -19.71
N LYS A 91 -15.32 -9.53 -18.58
CA LYS A 91 -15.13 -10.98 -18.50
C LYS A 91 -16.40 -11.77 -18.85
N ALA A 92 -17.59 -11.25 -18.51
CA ALA A 92 -18.86 -11.93 -18.75
C ALA A 92 -19.42 -11.73 -20.17
N THR A 93 -19.28 -10.53 -20.75
CA THR A 93 -20.00 -10.12 -21.98
C THR A 93 -19.13 -9.43 -23.02
N GLY A 94 -17.83 -9.28 -22.78
CA GLY A 94 -16.90 -8.57 -23.66
C GLY A 94 -17.04 -7.05 -23.60
N LEU A 95 -16.61 -6.36 -24.66
CA LEU A 95 -16.63 -4.90 -24.72
C LEU A 95 -18.06 -4.34 -24.71
N HIS A 96 -18.30 -3.37 -23.84
CA HIS A 96 -19.48 -2.52 -23.84
C HIS A 96 -19.09 -1.10 -24.28
N PHE A 97 -19.92 -0.41 -25.05
CA PHE A 97 -19.61 0.94 -25.58
C PHE A 97 -19.16 1.92 -24.49
N ARG A 98 -19.76 1.82 -23.30
CA ARG A 98 -19.40 2.64 -22.13
C ARG A 98 -17.94 2.49 -21.65
N HIS A 99 -17.21 1.44 -22.05
CA HIS A 99 -15.77 1.32 -21.81
C HIS A 99 -14.96 2.42 -22.52
N THR A 100 -15.49 3.01 -23.60
CA THR A 100 -14.84 4.16 -24.27
C THR A 100 -14.64 5.35 -23.34
N ASP A 101 -15.51 5.52 -22.34
CA ASP A 101 -15.40 6.57 -21.33
C ASP A 101 -14.12 6.42 -20.50
N ASN A 102 -13.69 5.20 -20.20
CA ASN A 102 -12.44 4.94 -19.47
C ASN A 102 -11.22 5.41 -20.28
N VAL A 103 -11.21 5.14 -21.60
CA VAL A 103 -10.15 5.61 -22.50
C VAL A 103 -10.13 7.14 -22.56
N ILE A 104 -11.31 7.77 -22.66
CA ILE A 104 -11.44 9.24 -22.69
C ILE A 104 -10.94 9.86 -21.37
N GLN A 105 -11.24 9.25 -20.22
CA GLN A 105 -10.72 9.69 -18.93
C GLN A 105 -9.19 9.68 -18.90
N TRP A 106 -8.54 8.66 -19.45
CA TRP A 106 -7.08 8.60 -19.58
C TRP A 106 -6.51 9.67 -20.52
N LEU A 107 -7.12 9.91 -21.68
CA LEU A 107 -6.71 10.99 -22.60
C LEU A 107 -6.83 12.38 -21.94
N ASN A 108 -7.89 12.60 -21.16
CA ASN A 108 -8.08 13.83 -20.39
C ASN A 108 -7.02 13.98 -19.30
N ALA A 109 -6.65 12.90 -18.62
CA ALA A 109 -5.55 12.90 -17.65
C ALA A 109 -4.23 13.31 -18.32
N MET A 110 -3.90 12.74 -19.48
CA MET A 110 -2.68 13.11 -20.22
C MET A 110 -2.68 14.58 -20.66
N THR A 111 -3.86 15.11 -21.00
CA THR A 111 -4.03 16.53 -21.35
C THR A 111 -3.76 17.43 -20.16
N GLU A 112 -4.23 17.05 -18.97
CA GLU A 112 -4.04 17.82 -17.73
C GLU A 112 -2.56 17.94 -17.36
N ILE A 113 -1.80 16.85 -17.48
CA ILE A 113 -0.36 16.88 -17.17
C ILE A 113 0.47 17.54 -18.28
N GLY A 114 -0.12 17.84 -19.44
CA GLY A 114 0.56 18.55 -20.53
C GLY A 114 1.36 17.65 -21.48
N LEU A 115 1.07 16.34 -21.57
CA LEU A 115 1.72 15.47 -22.56
C LEU A 115 1.37 15.96 -23.98
N PRO A 116 2.33 16.10 -24.92
CA PRO A 116 2.04 16.56 -26.28
C PRO A 116 1.09 15.64 -27.04
N LYS A 117 0.11 16.23 -27.74
CA LYS A 117 -0.95 15.50 -28.46
C LYS A 117 -0.45 14.60 -29.60
N ILE A 118 0.77 14.81 -30.09
CA ILE A 118 1.39 13.95 -31.11
C ILE A 118 1.47 12.49 -30.68
N PHE A 119 1.61 12.24 -29.37
CA PHE A 119 1.71 10.90 -28.81
C PHE A 119 0.34 10.21 -28.67
N TYR A 120 -0.77 10.97 -28.73
CA TYR A 120 -2.06 10.46 -28.28
C TYR A 120 -2.63 9.48 -29.33
N PRO A 121 -3.15 8.32 -28.90
CA PRO A 121 -3.99 7.49 -29.74
C PRO A 121 -5.41 8.05 -29.81
N GLU A 122 -6.16 7.63 -30.82
CA GLU A 122 -7.60 7.85 -30.87
C GLU A 122 -8.35 6.78 -30.06
N THR A 123 -9.55 7.07 -29.59
CA THR A 123 -10.36 6.08 -28.86
C THR A 123 -10.60 4.80 -29.68
N THR A 124 -10.75 4.94 -31.00
CA THR A 124 -10.92 3.78 -31.91
C THR A 124 -9.64 2.98 -32.12
N ASP A 125 -8.46 3.57 -31.92
CA ASP A 125 -7.18 2.85 -31.99
C ASP A 125 -7.14 1.75 -30.92
N ILE A 126 -7.71 2.03 -29.74
CA ILE A 126 -7.74 1.15 -28.57
C ILE A 126 -9.01 0.30 -28.55
N TYR A 127 -10.19 0.91 -28.54
CA TYR A 127 -11.47 0.20 -28.34
C TYR A 127 -11.75 -0.79 -29.47
N ASP A 128 -11.61 -0.35 -30.73
CA ASP A 128 -11.79 -1.19 -31.92
C ASP A 128 -10.53 -1.97 -32.30
N ARG A 129 -9.44 -1.83 -31.53
CA ARG A 129 -8.12 -2.42 -31.80
C ARG A 129 -7.59 -2.07 -33.21
N LYS A 130 -7.83 -0.84 -33.68
CA LYS A 130 -7.35 -0.40 -35.00
C LYS A 130 -5.85 -0.12 -35.05
N ASN A 131 -5.27 0.34 -33.94
CA ASN A 131 -3.85 0.68 -33.86
C ASN A 131 -3.35 0.62 -32.40
N MET A 132 -3.33 -0.59 -31.84
CA MET A 132 -2.80 -0.80 -30.50
C MET A 132 -1.31 -0.43 -30.35
N PRO A 133 -0.43 -0.62 -31.37
CA PRO A 133 0.95 -0.13 -31.30
C PRO A 133 1.06 1.35 -30.98
N ARG A 134 0.13 2.20 -31.46
CA ARG A 134 0.08 3.61 -31.10
C ARG A 134 -0.26 3.84 -29.63
N CYS A 135 -1.11 3.01 -29.04
CA CYS A 135 -1.38 3.06 -27.60
C CYS A 135 -0.13 2.69 -26.79
N ILE A 136 0.57 1.63 -27.16
CA ILE A 136 1.81 1.22 -26.49
C ILE A 136 2.88 2.31 -26.62
N TYR A 137 3.05 2.89 -27.82
CA TYR A 137 3.92 4.04 -28.05
C TYR A 137 3.57 5.23 -27.14
N CYS A 138 2.29 5.54 -26.98
CA CYS A 138 1.83 6.57 -26.06
C CYS A 138 2.15 6.25 -24.59
N ILE A 139 2.05 4.99 -24.17
CA ILE A 139 2.41 4.55 -22.81
C ILE A 139 3.91 4.75 -22.56
N HIS A 140 4.76 4.42 -23.54
CA HIS A 140 6.20 4.66 -23.45
C HIS A 140 6.54 6.15 -23.36
N ALA A 141 5.90 6.99 -24.17
CA ALA A 141 6.06 8.45 -24.11
C ALA A 141 5.56 9.03 -22.77
N LEU A 142 4.41 8.57 -22.29
CA LEU A 142 3.85 8.94 -21.01
C LEU A 142 4.76 8.52 -19.85
N SER A 143 5.32 7.31 -19.89
CA SER A 143 6.25 6.80 -18.89
C SER A 143 7.48 7.69 -18.78
N LEU A 144 8.11 8.00 -19.92
CA LEU A 144 9.25 8.90 -19.95
C LEU A 144 8.89 10.29 -19.42
N TYR A 145 7.72 10.82 -19.79
CA TYR A 145 7.24 12.12 -19.32
C TYR A 145 7.00 12.15 -17.81
N LEU A 146 6.30 11.15 -17.27
CA LEU A 146 6.03 11.04 -15.83
C LEU A 146 7.31 10.81 -15.02
N PHE A 147 8.27 10.05 -15.56
CA PHE A 147 9.59 9.89 -14.96
C PHE A 147 10.34 11.23 -14.89
N LYS A 148 10.33 12.02 -15.98
CA LYS A 148 10.89 13.39 -15.99
C LYS A 148 10.21 14.33 -15.00
N LEU A 149 8.92 14.12 -14.70
CA LEU A 149 8.20 14.88 -13.66
C LEU A 149 8.39 14.31 -12.24
N GLY A 150 9.07 13.17 -12.09
CA GLY A 150 9.23 12.48 -10.80
C GLY A 150 7.95 11.84 -10.26
N LEU A 151 6.95 11.61 -11.12
CA LEU A 151 5.64 11.06 -10.75
C LEU A 151 5.57 9.53 -10.90
N ALA A 152 6.45 8.93 -11.69
CA ALA A 152 6.47 7.49 -11.98
C ALA A 152 7.90 6.95 -12.02
N PRO A 153 8.12 5.64 -11.77
CA PRO A 153 9.40 4.99 -12.01
C PRO A 153 9.77 4.99 -13.50
N GLN A 154 11.05 4.82 -13.80
CA GLN A 154 11.54 4.66 -15.18
C GLN A 154 11.10 3.30 -15.74
N ILE A 155 10.61 3.28 -16.98
CA ILE A 155 10.38 2.03 -17.72
C ILE A 155 11.71 1.31 -17.99
N GLN A 156 11.71 -0.01 -17.86
CA GLN A 156 12.90 -0.83 -18.11
C GLN A 156 13.13 -0.97 -19.61
N ASP A 157 14.39 -1.15 -20.02
CA ASP A 157 14.77 -1.61 -21.36
C ASP A 157 15.04 -3.12 -21.27
N LEU A 158 14.19 -3.92 -21.89
CA LEU A 158 14.19 -5.37 -21.85
C LEU A 158 14.56 -6.02 -23.18
N TYR A 159 14.91 -5.21 -24.19
CA TYR A 159 15.37 -5.72 -25.48
C TYR A 159 16.61 -6.61 -25.28
N GLY A 160 16.52 -7.86 -25.74
CA GLY A 160 17.59 -8.87 -25.59
C GLY A 160 17.78 -9.42 -24.17
N LYS A 161 16.90 -9.09 -23.21
CA LYS A 161 16.93 -9.61 -21.83
C LYS A 161 15.78 -10.56 -21.51
N VAL A 162 14.78 -10.63 -22.40
CA VAL A 162 13.59 -11.46 -22.27
C VAL A 162 13.47 -12.31 -23.53
N ASP A 163 13.19 -13.59 -23.34
CA ASP A 163 12.98 -14.55 -24.42
C ASP A 163 11.48 -14.83 -24.58
N PHE A 164 11.03 -14.88 -25.83
CA PHE A 164 9.68 -15.28 -26.22
C PHE A 164 9.76 -16.57 -27.04
N THR A 165 8.71 -17.36 -26.99
CA THR A 165 8.62 -18.58 -27.81
C THR A 165 8.50 -18.23 -29.29
N GLU A 166 8.93 -19.15 -30.17
CA GLU A 166 8.78 -18.97 -31.62
C GLU A 166 7.30 -18.79 -32.02
N GLU A 167 6.37 -19.45 -31.31
CA GLU A 167 4.94 -19.32 -31.56
C GLU A 167 4.43 -17.91 -31.26
N GLU A 168 4.86 -17.30 -30.15
CA GLU A 168 4.50 -15.92 -29.78
C GLU A 168 5.03 -14.90 -30.79
N ILE A 169 6.29 -15.05 -31.22
CA ILE A 169 6.91 -14.18 -32.22
C ILE A 169 6.18 -14.31 -33.56
N ASN A 170 5.86 -15.53 -33.99
CA ASN A 170 5.15 -15.77 -35.25
C ASN A 170 3.71 -15.25 -35.21
N ASN A 171 3.00 -15.42 -34.09
CA ASN A 171 1.66 -14.87 -33.91
C ASN A 171 1.68 -13.34 -33.95
N MET A 172 2.63 -12.70 -33.25
CA MET A 172 2.77 -11.25 -33.26
C MET A 172 3.15 -10.73 -34.65
N LYS A 173 4.04 -11.42 -35.37
CA LYS A 173 4.38 -11.10 -36.76
C LYS A 173 3.13 -11.11 -37.65
N SER A 174 2.32 -12.17 -37.58
CA SER A 174 1.10 -12.27 -38.38
C SER A 174 0.08 -11.19 -38.04
N GLU A 175 -0.07 -10.83 -36.75
CA GLU A 175 -0.93 -9.72 -36.35
C GLU A 175 -0.42 -8.39 -36.93
N LEU A 176 0.86 -8.06 -36.79
CA LEU A 176 1.44 -6.81 -37.33
C LEU A 176 1.26 -6.69 -38.85
N GLU A 177 1.40 -7.81 -39.59
CA GLU A 177 1.17 -7.85 -41.04
C GLU A 177 -0.30 -7.55 -41.43
N LYS A 178 -1.28 -8.06 -40.67
CA LYS A 178 -2.71 -7.87 -40.98
C LYS A 178 -3.14 -6.41 -40.95
N TYR A 179 -2.54 -5.60 -40.08
CA TYR A 179 -2.92 -4.20 -39.93
C TYR A 179 -2.16 -3.27 -40.89
N GLY A 180 -1.06 -3.72 -41.50
CA GLY A 180 -0.22 -2.90 -42.39
C GLY A 180 0.32 -1.63 -41.70
N ILE A 181 0.46 -1.66 -40.37
CA ILE A 181 0.83 -0.50 -39.56
C ILE A 181 2.34 -0.29 -39.66
N GLN A 182 2.76 0.96 -39.92
CA GLN A 182 4.16 1.34 -39.72
C GLN A 182 4.46 1.42 -38.23
N MET A 183 5.42 0.61 -37.78
CA MET A 183 5.87 0.60 -36.39
C MET A 183 6.36 2.00 -35.97
N PRO A 184 5.85 2.55 -34.85
CA PRO A 184 6.37 3.78 -34.29
C PRO A 184 7.85 3.64 -33.90
N ALA A 185 8.62 4.73 -34.04
CA ALA A 185 10.02 4.72 -33.64
C ALA A 185 10.17 4.92 -32.12
N PHE A 186 10.11 3.83 -31.34
CA PHE A 186 10.23 3.85 -29.88
C PHE A 186 11.55 4.48 -29.40
N SER A 187 12.66 4.22 -30.10
CA SER A 187 13.97 4.83 -29.82
C SER A 187 14.02 6.35 -29.97
N LYS A 188 13.07 6.95 -30.71
CA LYS A 188 13.02 8.40 -30.96
C LYS A 188 12.06 9.15 -30.02
N ILE A 189 11.35 8.46 -29.13
CA ILE A 189 10.40 9.07 -28.19
C ILE A 189 11.07 10.17 -27.37
N GLY A 190 12.27 9.91 -26.85
CA GLY A 190 13.00 10.88 -26.03
C GLY A 190 13.32 12.19 -26.76
N GLY A 191 13.72 12.10 -28.03
CA GLY A 191 13.96 13.25 -28.90
C GLY A 191 12.66 13.99 -29.21
N ILE A 192 11.64 13.32 -29.73
CA ILE A 192 10.36 13.97 -30.09
C ILE A 192 9.72 14.65 -28.87
N LEU A 193 9.76 14.01 -27.71
CA LEU A 193 9.21 14.56 -26.46
C LEU A 193 10.00 15.80 -26.02
N ALA A 194 11.32 15.82 -26.18
CA ALA A 194 12.13 17.01 -25.93
C ALA A 194 11.79 18.16 -26.89
N ASN A 195 11.54 17.86 -28.16
CA ASN A 195 11.29 18.85 -29.22
C ASN A 195 9.92 19.53 -29.07
N GLU A 196 8.92 18.75 -28.65
CA GLU A 196 7.56 19.26 -28.43
C GLU A 196 7.40 19.99 -27.09
N LEU A 197 8.23 19.66 -26.08
CA LEU A 197 8.19 20.30 -24.76
C LEU A 197 9.10 21.52 -24.64
N SER A 198 10.14 21.63 -25.48
CA SER A 198 11.06 22.77 -25.46
C SER A 198 10.92 23.58 -26.73
N VAL A 199 10.62 24.87 -26.58
CA VAL A 199 10.66 25.86 -27.67
C VAL A 199 12.10 26.07 -28.18
N ASP A 200 13.09 25.39 -27.55
CA ASP A 200 14.51 25.43 -27.90
C ASP A 200 15.22 24.13 -27.45
N GLU A 201 15.08 23.06 -28.24
CA GLU A 201 15.75 21.76 -28.04
C GLU A 201 17.27 21.92 -27.88
N ALA A 202 17.86 22.88 -28.59
CA ALA A 202 19.28 23.19 -28.50
C ALA A 202 19.65 23.76 -27.12
N ALA A 203 18.79 24.58 -26.52
CA ALA A 203 18.99 25.09 -25.17
C ALA A 203 18.89 24.02 -24.08
N LEU A 204 17.98 23.04 -24.24
CA LEU A 204 17.91 21.87 -23.34
C LEU A 204 19.18 21.02 -23.45
N HIS A 205 19.62 20.69 -24.67
CA HIS A 205 20.85 19.93 -24.88
C HIS A 205 22.08 20.67 -24.33
N ALA A 206 22.18 21.98 -24.57
CA ALA A 206 23.26 22.80 -24.02
C ALA A 206 23.25 22.83 -22.49
N ALA A 207 22.07 22.89 -21.86
CA ALA A 207 21.93 22.83 -20.41
C ALA A 207 22.37 21.47 -19.85
N VAL A 208 21.99 20.37 -20.49
CA VAL A 208 22.42 19.01 -20.08
C VAL A 208 23.93 18.82 -20.23
N ILE A 209 24.52 19.32 -21.32
CA ILE A 209 25.97 19.28 -21.53
C ILE A 209 26.67 20.09 -20.42
N ALA A 210 26.19 21.30 -20.12
CA ALA A 210 26.75 22.13 -19.07
C ALA A 210 26.68 21.47 -17.68
N ILE A 211 25.60 20.72 -17.39
CA ILE A 211 25.50 19.93 -16.14
C ILE A 211 26.53 18.81 -16.13
N ASN A 212 26.67 18.05 -17.22
CA ASN A 212 27.65 16.98 -17.32
C ASN A 212 29.09 17.47 -17.18
N ASP A 213 29.39 18.63 -17.74
CA ASP A 213 30.69 19.29 -17.59
C ASP A 213 30.92 19.74 -16.14
N ALA A 214 29.91 20.35 -15.51
CA ALA A 214 30.00 20.73 -14.10
C ALA A 214 30.23 19.51 -13.16
N ILE A 215 29.59 18.38 -13.46
CA ILE A 215 29.81 17.11 -12.75
C ILE A 215 31.28 16.69 -12.82
N ASP A 216 31.94 16.82 -13.98
CA ASP A 216 33.36 16.45 -14.15
C ASP A 216 34.31 17.39 -13.39
N HIS A 217 33.93 18.66 -13.25
CA HIS A 217 34.70 19.64 -12.47
C HIS A 217 34.69 19.34 -10.97
N GLY A 218 33.73 18.54 -10.48
CA GLY A 218 33.74 18.05 -9.11
C GLY A 218 33.35 19.07 -8.03
N VAL A 219 32.85 20.25 -8.42
CA VAL A 219 32.47 21.33 -7.48
C VAL A 219 30.96 21.27 -7.23
N PRO A 220 30.51 20.88 -6.01
CA PRO A 220 29.08 20.69 -5.72
C PRO A 220 28.19 21.90 -6.05
N GLU A 221 28.62 23.10 -5.66
CA GLU A 221 27.89 24.34 -5.90
C GLU A 221 27.83 24.67 -7.40
N GLY A 222 28.90 24.35 -8.14
CA GLY A 222 28.96 24.51 -9.60
C GLY A 222 27.96 23.61 -10.30
N THR A 223 27.85 22.35 -9.86
CA THR A 223 26.90 21.38 -10.41
C THR A 223 25.46 21.76 -10.13
N VAL A 224 25.12 22.20 -8.91
CA VAL A 224 23.77 22.72 -8.61
C VAL A 224 23.47 23.97 -9.41
N SER A 225 24.43 24.90 -9.55
CA SER A 225 24.26 26.09 -10.39
C SER A 225 23.95 25.73 -11.84
N ALA A 226 24.60 24.71 -12.40
CA ALA A 226 24.28 24.20 -13.73
C ALA A 226 22.90 23.53 -13.80
N MET A 227 22.53 22.74 -12.78
CA MET A 227 21.22 22.08 -12.68
C MET A 227 20.05 23.07 -12.53
N ARG A 228 20.30 24.23 -11.92
CA ARG A 228 19.31 25.32 -11.81
C ARG A 228 18.99 26.02 -13.13
N ASN A 229 19.68 25.69 -14.22
CA ASN A 229 19.37 26.20 -15.54
C ASN A 229 17.91 25.86 -15.91
N PRO A 230 17.02 26.86 -16.13
CA PRO A 230 15.62 26.61 -16.45
C PRO A 230 15.42 25.72 -17.69
N ASN A 231 16.36 25.79 -18.64
CA ASN A 231 16.31 24.99 -19.86
C ASN A 231 16.62 23.52 -19.59
N ALA A 232 17.23 23.16 -18.45
CA ALA A 232 17.43 21.77 -18.04
C ALA A 232 16.12 21.08 -17.60
N MET A 233 15.06 21.87 -17.33
CA MET A 233 13.74 21.39 -16.92
C MET A 233 13.78 20.43 -15.72
N LEU A 234 14.75 20.62 -14.82
CA LEU A 234 14.88 19.82 -13.61
C LEU A 234 13.92 20.35 -12.54
N VAL A 235 13.25 19.44 -11.83
CA VAL A 235 12.29 19.74 -10.76
C VAL A 235 12.79 19.18 -9.43
N ASN A 236 12.24 19.71 -8.34
CA ASN A 236 12.53 19.27 -6.96
C ASN A 236 14.00 19.42 -6.53
N LEU A 237 14.75 20.35 -7.13
CA LEU A 237 16.12 20.64 -6.68
C LEU A 237 16.12 21.35 -5.32
N ASP A 238 16.95 20.84 -4.40
CA ASP A 238 17.24 21.45 -3.11
C ASP A 238 18.74 21.75 -2.99
N ASP A 239 19.10 23.04 -2.89
CA ASP A 239 20.50 23.47 -2.90
C ASP A 239 21.28 22.96 -1.67
N SER A 240 20.58 22.59 -0.59
CA SER A 240 21.20 22.00 0.60
C SER A 240 21.79 20.61 0.35
N TYR A 241 21.41 19.95 -0.75
CA TYR A 241 21.89 18.62 -1.13
C TYR A 241 22.97 18.66 -2.21
N ALA A 242 23.60 19.82 -2.44
CA ALA A 242 24.60 20.01 -3.48
C ALA A 242 25.68 18.92 -3.52
N HIS A 243 26.23 18.58 -2.35
CA HIS A 243 27.27 17.55 -2.24
C HIS A 243 26.76 16.17 -2.66
N GLN A 244 25.56 15.80 -2.21
CA GLN A 244 25.00 14.48 -2.49
C GLN A 244 24.56 14.33 -3.93
N TYR A 245 24.03 15.40 -4.54
CA TYR A 245 23.76 15.41 -5.97
C TYR A 245 25.05 15.24 -6.78
N GLN A 246 26.09 16.00 -6.45
CA GLN A 246 27.39 15.90 -7.13
C GLN A 246 27.96 14.48 -7.07
N GLU A 247 28.02 13.89 -5.87
CA GLU A 247 28.55 12.53 -5.67
C GLU A 247 27.73 11.48 -6.43
N THR A 248 26.40 11.54 -6.33
CA THR A 248 25.49 10.57 -6.97
C THR A 248 25.54 10.68 -8.49
N LEU A 249 25.51 11.89 -9.03
CA LEU A 249 25.57 12.14 -10.47
C LEU A 249 26.94 11.75 -11.05
N TYR A 250 28.03 12.04 -10.33
CA TYR A 250 29.36 11.61 -10.73
C TYR A 250 29.46 10.09 -10.83
N GLN A 251 28.98 9.36 -9.81
CA GLN A 251 28.95 7.90 -9.83
C GLN A 251 28.10 7.36 -10.99
N ALA A 252 26.90 7.89 -11.18
CA ALA A 252 26.01 7.47 -12.27
C ALA A 252 26.65 7.69 -13.65
N LYS A 253 27.39 8.80 -13.83
CA LYS A 253 28.12 9.08 -15.06
C LYS A 253 29.25 8.08 -15.28
N GLN A 254 30.05 7.76 -14.25
CA GLN A 254 31.10 6.75 -14.35
C GLN A 254 30.54 5.37 -14.73
N ASP A 255 29.44 4.95 -14.12
CA ASP A 255 28.79 3.68 -14.42
C ASP A 255 28.26 3.62 -15.86
N LYS A 256 27.74 4.74 -16.37
CA LYS A 256 27.31 4.88 -17.77
C LYS A 256 28.48 4.78 -18.74
N VAL A 257 29.57 5.51 -18.50
CA VAL A 257 30.80 5.46 -19.31
C VAL A 257 31.36 4.04 -19.36
N LEU A 258 31.42 3.34 -18.22
CA LEU A 258 31.86 1.94 -18.15
C LEU A 258 30.94 1.00 -18.94
N SER A 259 29.62 1.25 -18.90
CA SER A 259 28.64 0.44 -19.62
C SER A 259 28.71 0.66 -21.13
N ALA A 260 28.90 1.90 -21.58
CA ALA A 260 29.13 2.23 -22.99
C ALA A 260 30.39 1.52 -23.52
N ARG A 261 31.52 1.64 -22.80
CA ARG A 261 32.79 1.01 -23.18
C ARG A 261 32.75 -0.52 -23.27
N LYS A 262 31.90 -1.19 -22.49
CA LYS A 262 31.69 -2.64 -22.58
C LYS A 262 30.90 -3.07 -23.81
N ARG A 263 30.03 -2.21 -24.35
CA ARG A 263 29.23 -2.48 -25.56
C ARG A 263 30.05 -2.29 -26.84
N THR A 264 31.07 -1.44 -26.79
CA THR A 264 31.80 -0.92 -27.97
C THR A 264 33.15 -1.62 -28.20
N ILE A 265 33.33 -2.87 -27.75
CA ILE A 265 34.60 -3.63 -27.87
C ILE A 265 35.05 -3.86 -29.33
N GLU A 266 34.18 -3.62 -30.33
CA GLU A 266 34.47 -3.85 -31.76
C GLU A 266 34.50 -2.59 -32.65
N LEU A 267 34.36 -1.36 -32.12
CA LEU A 267 34.32 -0.11 -32.92
C LEU A 267 35.53 0.81 -32.69
N SER A 268 35.91 1.57 -33.72
CA SER A 268 37.04 2.52 -33.71
C SER A 268 36.78 3.73 -32.79
N GLU A 269 37.83 4.38 -32.30
CA GLU A 269 37.70 5.59 -31.43
C GLU A 269 36.95 6.74 -32.11
N GLU A 270 36.96 6.79 -33.45
CA GLU A 270 36.29 7.82 -34.25
C GLU A 270 34.77 7.58 -34.44
N GLU A 271 34.25 6.40 -34.11
CA GLU A 271 32.83 6.03 -34.21
C GLU A 271 32.08 6.10 -32.86
N ARG A 272 32.76 6.52 -31.79
CA ARG A 272 32.17 6.65 -30.45
C ARG A 272 31.25 7.87 -30.40
N ASP A 273 29.97 7.62 -30.17
CA ASP A 273 29.01 8.70 -29.94
C ASP A 273 29.26 9.33 -28.55
N VAL A 274 29.71 10.58 -28.54
CA VAL A 274 29.97 11.38 -27.32
C VAL A 274 28.73 11.45 -26.42
N TYR A 275 27.53 11.31 -26.99
CA TYR A 275 26.27 11.30 -26.22
C TYR A 275 26.03 10.00 -25.43
N GLU A 276 26.74 8.91 -25.73
CA GLU A 276 26.65 7.65 -24.96
C GLU A 276 27.34 7.75 -23.59
N GLU A 277 28.31 8.66 -23.45
CA GLU A 277 29.08 8.86 -22.20
C GLU A 277 28.47 9.94 -21.29
N LEU A 278 27.56 10.78 -21.80
CA LEU A 278 26.91 11.84 -21.03
C LEU A 278 25.61 11.35 -20.40
N LEU A 279 25.31 11.82 -19.18
CA LEU A 279 23.98 11.66 -18.59
C LEU A 279 22.95 12.47 -19.36
N THR A 280 21.81 11.86 -19.64
CA THR A 280 20.63 12.51 -20.21
C THR A 280 19.88 13.29 -19.12
N GLN A 281 19.02 14.23 -19.53
CA GLN A 281 18.15 14.97 -18.59
C GLN A 281 17.32 14.04 -17.69
N ALA A 282 16.81 12.94 -18.25
CA ALA A 282 16.01 11.97 -17.51
C ALA A 282 16.84 11.23 -16.44
N GLU A 283 18.07 10.82 -16.78
CA GLU A 283 18.98 10.19 -15.82
C GLU A 283 19.39 11.18 -14.72
N ILE A 284 19.64 12.45 -15.06
CA ILE A 284 19.95 13.49 -14.06
C ILE A 284 18.76 13.68 -13.12
N GLN A 285 17.54 13.84 -13.64
CA GLN A 285 16.34 13.97 -12.81
C GLN A 285 16.09 12.74 -11.93
N GLY A 286 16.30 11.54 -12.47
CA GLY A 286 16.18 10.29 -11.71
C GLY A 286 17.14 10.24 -10.52
N ASN A 287 18.38 10.67 -10.71
CA ASN A 287 19.37 10.74 -9.63
C ASN A 287 19.05 11.85 -8.60
N VAL A 288 18.54 13.00 -9.05
CA VAL A 288 18.03 14.06 -8.14
C VAL A 288 16.91 13.51 -7.26
N ASN A 289 15.93 12.83 -7.86
CA ASN A 289 14.82 12.22 -7.12
C ASN A 289 15.31 11.18 -6.13
N LYS A 290 16.30 10.35 -6.51
CA LYS A 290 16.92 9.36 -5.63
C LYS A 290 17.57 10.02 -4.40
N VAL A 291 18.36 11.07 -4.59
CA VAL A 291 19.01 11.79 -3.47
C VAL A 291 17.95 12.42 -2.56
N ASN A 292 16.94 13.08 -3.13
CA ASN A 292 15.86 13.70 -2.37
C ASN A 292 15.06 12.71 -1.53
N LEU A 293 14.80 11.53 -2.08
CA LEU A 293 14.12 10.45 -1.39
C LEU A 293 14.94 9.99 -0.18
N LEU A 294 16.23 9.71 -0.40
CA LEU A 294 17.15 9.31 0.68
C LEU A 294 17.23 10.36 1.78
N LYS A 295 17.35 11.64 1.41
CA LYS A 295 17.36 12.74 2.38
C LYS A 295 16.06 12.92 3.15
N SER A 296 14.93 12.65 2.51
CA SER A 296 13.63 12.66 3.19
C SER A 296 13.53 11.53 4.21
N ILE A 297 14.02 10.33 3.88
CA ILE A 297 14.08 9.19 4.80
C ILE A 297 14.99 9.50 6.00
N GLU A 298 16.19 10.05 5.76
CA GLU A 298 17.09 10.49 6.84
C GLU A 298 16.42 11.53 7.74
N THR A 299 15.66 12.47 7.16
CA THR A 299 14.94 13.50 7.92
C THR A 299 13.83 12.89 8.77
N ILE A 300 13.10 11.91 8.25
CA ILE A 300 12.08 11.15 8.99
C ILE A 300 12.74 10.40 10.16
N ASP A 301 13.87 9.75 9.93
CA ASP A 301 14.62 9.03 10.97
C ASP A 301 15.09 9.97 12.09
N GLN A 302 15.58 11.15 11.74
CA GLN A 302 15.93 12.20 12.70
C GLN A 302 14.71 12.76 13.43
N ALA A 303 13.54 12.80 12.80
CA ALA A 303 12.32 13.22 13.46
C ALA A 303 11.82 12.16 14.46
N LEU A 304 12.01 10.87 14.15
CA LEU A 304 11.71 9.77 15.07
C LEU A 304 12.57 9.82 16.33
N THR A 305 13.86 10.18 16.24
CA THR A 305 14.71 10.30 17.45
C THR A 305 14.33 11.47 18.36
N LYS A 306 13.63 12.48 17.83
CA LYS A 306 13.19 13.65 18.59
C LYS A 306 11.89 13.42 19.38
N ASP A 307 11.22 12.28 19.19
CA ASP A 307 9.96 11.91 19.85
C ASP A 307 8.89 13.01 19.79
N ASN A 308 8.80 13.69 18.64
CA ASN A 308 7.88 14.81 18.43
C ASN A 308 6.94 14.50 17.25
N PRO A 309 5.63 14.30 17.51
CA PRO A 309 4.65 13.94 16.48
C PRO A 309 4.51 14.99 15.37
N ASP A 310 4.59 16.27 15.70
CA ASP A 310 4.48 17.36 14.71
C ASP A 310 5.68 17.39 13.78
N SER A 311 6.90 17.29 14.34
CA SER A 311 8.13 17.26 13.55
C SER A 311 8.19 16.06 12.62
N LEU A 312 7.74 14.89 13.09
CA LEU A 312 7.64 13.69 12.26
C LEU A 312 6.62 13.89 11.13
N TYR A 313 5.45 14.44 11.45
CA TYR A 313 4.41 14.67 10.45
C TYR A 313 4.84 15.63 9.35
N ASP A 314 5.57 16.69 9.71
CA ASP A 314 6.12 17.62 8.72
C ASP A 314 7.16 16.94 7.81
N ALA A 315 8.00 16.05 8.35
CA ALA A 315 8.93 15.24 7.56
C ALA A 315 8.21 14.26 6.62
N LEU A 316 7.16 13.57 7.10
CA LEU A 316 6.34 12.65 6.31
C LEU A 316 5.61 13.35 5.15
N ARG A 317 5.28 14.64 5.31
CA ARG A 317 4.61 15.45 4.27
C ARG A 317 5.52 15.93 3.15
N SER A 318 6.83 15.66 3.23
CA SER A 318 7.77 16.03 2.17
C SER A 318 7.31 15.49 0.82
N HIS A 319 7.36 16.33 -0.22
CA HIS A 319 6.97 15.91 -1.58
C HIS A 319 7.88 14.78 -2.09
N SER A 320 9.14 14.78 -1.68
CA SER A 320 10.17 13.84 -2.12
C SER A 320 9.95 12.40 -1.61
N ILE A 321 9.32 12.21 -0.43
CA ILE A 321 8.93 10.87 0.04
C ILE A 321 7.66 10.39 -0.68
N GLY A 322 6.76 11.32 -1.03
CA GLY A 322 5.57 11.03 -1.84
C GLY A 322 4.57 10.09 -1.17
N LEU A 323 4.43 10.19 0.15
CA LEU A 323 3.51 9.36 0.94
C LEU A 323 2.04 9.71 0.67
N ARG A 324 1.19 8.70 0.72
CA ARG A 324 -0.26 8.77 0.50
C ARG A 324 -1.01 8.67 1.83
N ASN A 325 -2.26 9.15 1.85
CA ASN A 325 -3.19 9.03 2.99
C ASN A 325 -2.74 9.64 4.32
N LEU A 326 -1.85 10.63 4.31
CA LEU A 326 -1.47 11.33 5.54
C LEU A 326 -2.63 12.16 6.12
N ASN A 327 -2.89 11.97 7.41
CA ASN A 327 -3.93 12.66 8.16
C ASN A 327 -3.32 13.37 9.37
N SER A 328 -3.55 14.68 9.48
CA SER A 328 -3.02 15.50 10.57
C SER A 328 -3.57 15.18 11.96
N GLN A 329 -4.66 14.40 12.06
CA GLN A 329 -5.21 13.93 13.33
C GLN A 329 -4.52 12.66 13.84
N ASN A 330 -3.74 11.98 13.00
CA ASN A 330 -3.12 10.69 13.31
C ASN A 330 -1.62 10.80 13.62
N LYS A 331 -1.13 12.00 13.96
CA LYS A 331 0.31 12.26 14.18
C LYS A 331 0.92 11.34 15.25
N ASP A 332 0.25 11.22 16.40
CA ASP A 332 0.70 10.35 17.49
C ASP A 332 0.70 8.87 17.10
N TRP A 333 -0.24 8.45 16.26
CA TRP A 333 -0.30 7.10 15.73
C TRP A 333 0.87 6.80 14.80
N TYR A 334 1.22 7.75 13.91
CA TYR A 334 2.39 7.60 13.04
C TYR A 334 3.67 7.49 13.86
N LEU A 335 3.85 8.34 14.87
CA LEU A 335 5.03 8.30 15.73
C LEU A 335 5.15 6.95 16.44
N LYS A 336 4.08 6.51 17.11
CA LYS A 336 4.07 5.23 17.82
C LYS A 336 4.36 4.05 16.88
N GLN A 337 3.72 4.01 15.71
CA GLN A 337 3.86 2.90 14.78
C GLN A 337 5.26 2.85 14.17
N LEU A 338 5.78 3.98 13.67
CA LEU A 338 7.10 4.02 13.04
C LEU A 338 8.24 3.82 14.05
N LEU A 339 8.10 4.27 15.30
CA LEU A 339 9.03 3.94 16.38
C LEU A 339 9.06 2.44 16.69
N ASN A 340 7.90 1.79 16.71
CA ASN A 340 7.82 0.34 16.90
C ASN A 340 8.52 -0.41 15.75
N MET A 341 8.24 -0.02 14.50
CA MET A 341 8.91 -0.58 13.33
C MET A 341 10.43 -0.40 13.38
N ARG A 342 10.91 0.81 13.67
CA ARG A 342 12.35 1.10 13.82
C ARG A 342 13.00 0.26 14.93
N THR A 343 12.28 0.00 16.01
CA THR A 343 12.77 -0.82 17.13
C THR A 343 12.95 -2.29 16.72
N ASN A 344 12.08 -2.81 15.85
CA ASN A 344 12.15 -4.19 15.36
C ASN A 344 13.23 -4.40 14.28
N PHE A 345 13.69 -3.32 13.63
CA PHE A 345 14.77 -3.34 12.64
C PHE A 345 15.92 -2.39 13.03
N PRO A 346 16.66 -2.70 14.12
CA PRO A 346 17.73 -1.84 14.60
C PRO A 346 18.95 -1.92 13.67
N GLY A 347 19.27 -0.82 12.98
CA GLY A 347 20.53 -0.66 12.24
C GLY A 347 20.37 -0.06 10.85
N ASP A 348 19.22 -0.27 10.20
CA ASP A 348 18.94 0.25 8.87
C ASP A 348 17.85 1.32 8.91
N LEU A 349 17.93 2.29 8.00
CA LEU A 349 16.87 3.28 7.79
C LEU A 349 15.65 2.59 7.19
N LEU A 350 14.45 2.97 7.64
CA LEU A 350 13.21 2.49 7.04
C LEU A 350 13.12 2.91 5.56
N GLN A 351 12.73 1.97 4.70
CA GLN A 351 12.48 2.21 3.29
C GLN A 351 11.16 2.94 3.09
N LYS A 352 10.99 3.57 1.92
CA LYS A 352 9.77 4.33 1.60
C LYS A 352 8.50 3.47 1.75
N GLU A 353 8.56 2.24 1.27
CA GLU A 353 7.46 1.28 1.28
C GLU A 353 7.08 0.88 2.71
N GLU A 354 8.09 0.71 3.58
CA GLU A 354 7.88 0.41 5.00
C GLU A 354 7.26 1.60 5.73
N ILE A 355 7.72 2.82 5.43
CA ILE A 355 7.13 4.04 5.99
C ILE A 355 5.67 4.21 5.53
N GLN A 356 5.38 3.95 4.25
CA GLN A 356 4.01 3.99 3.72
C GLN A 356 3.12 2.95 4.42
N SER A 357 3.59 1.72 4.56
CA SER A 357 2.87 0.66 5.29
C SER A 357 2.63 1.04 6.75
N GLY A 358 3.62 1.63 7.43
CA GLY A 358 3.47 2.15 8.79
C GLY A 358 2.42 3.26 8.90
N VAL A 359 2.36 4.17 7.92
CA VAL A 359 1.31 5.21 7.85
C VAL A 359 -0.07 4.61 7.66
N ASP A 360 -0.21 3.63 6.76
CA ASP A 360 -1.50 2.99 6.48
C ASP A 360 -2.00 2.17 7.69
N LEU A 361 -1.12 1.42 8.35
CA LEU A 361 -1.43 0.70 9.59
C LEU A 361 -1.83 1.65 10.72
N ALA A 362 -1.09 2.73 10.92
CA ALA A 362 -1.41 3.75 11.92
C ALA A 362 -2.78 4.42 11.66
N ASN A 363 -3.11 4.64 10.38
CA ASN A 363 -4.42 5.15 9.99
C ASN A 363 -5.54 4.17 10.32
N GLU A 364 -5.35 2.88 10.03
CA GLU A 364 -6.29 1.82 10.34
C GLU A 364 -6.49 1.69 11.85
N ASP A 365 -5.41 1.62 12.63
CA ASP A 365 -5.45 1.56 14.09
C ASP A 365 -6.20 2.75 14.70
N ALA A 366 -5.95 3.97 14.19
CA ALA A 366 -6.67 5.16 14.62
C ALA A 366 -8.18 5.08 14.33
N ILE A 367 -8.58 4.47 13.21
CA ILE A 367 -9.99 4.24 12.88
C ILE A 367 -10.59 3.20 13.82
N GLN A 368 -9.91 2.08 14.03
CA GLN A 368 -10.39 1.02 14.93
C GLN A 368 -10.54 1.52 16.36
N TYR A 369 -9.59 2.34 16.84
CA TYR A 369 -9.66 2.95 18.16
C TYR A 369 -10.84 3.91 18.30
N ARG A 370 -11.11 4.73 17.27
CA ARG A 370 -12.29 5.62 17.26
C ARG A 370 -13.60 4.84 17.34
N LYS A 371 -13.75 3.78 16.53
CA LYS A 371 -14.93 2.90 16.58
C LYS A 371 -15.12 2.26 17.96
N MET A 372 -14.03 1.82 18.58
CA MET A 372 -14.06 1.27 19.93
C MET A 372 -14.54 2.31 20.95
N LEU A 373 -14.07 3.55 20.87
CA LEU A 373 -14.56 4.64 21.74
C LEU A 373 -16.05 4.93 21.52
N GLU A 374 -16.52 4.93 20.27
CA GLU A 374 -17.95 5.08 19.97
C GLU A 374 -18.79 3.92 20.53
N ALA A 375 -18.30 2.69 20.44
CA ALA A 375 -18.96 1.52 21.03
C ALA A 375 -19.03 1.62 22.57
N VAL A 376 -17.93 2.02 23.22
CA VAL A 376 -17.89 2.27 24.68
C VAL A 376 -18.88 3.37 25.10
N GLN A 377 -19.04 4.42 24.28
CA GLN A 377 -20.06 5.44 24.53
C GLN A 377 -21.48 4.88 24.43
N ARG A 378 -21.76 4.03 23.45
CA ARG A 378 -23.07 3.35 23.31
C ARG A 378 -23.36 2.44 24.48
N ILE A 379 -22.38 1.65 24.93
CA ILE A 379 -22.48 0.79 26.11
C ILE A 379 -22.82 1.62 27.35
N ASN A 380 -22.07 2.68 27.63
CA ASN A 380 -22.33 3.56 28.76
C ASN A 380 -23.74 4.17 28.72
N ALA A 381 -24.19 4.59 27.54
CA ALA A 381 -25.54 5.13 27.36
C ALA A 381 -26.64 4.08 27.58
N ALA A 382 -26.42 2.82 27.18
CA ALA A 382 -27.36 1.73 27.44
C ALA A 382 -27.44 1.42 28.95
N ILE A 383 -26.29 1.34 29.62
CA ILE A 383 -26.20 1.12 31.08
C ILE A 383 -26.97 2.22 31.82
N SER A 384 -26.75 3.50 31.49
CA SER A 384 -27.41 4.62 32.17
C SER A 384 -28.93 4.65 31.97
N ARG A 385 -29.46 4.05 30.89
CA ARG A 385 -30.90 3.97 30.63
C ARG A 385 -31.57 2.79 31.34
N GLY A 386 -30.81 1.84 31.86
CA GLY A 386 -31.36 0.65 32.50
C GLY A 386 -31.91 -0.40 31.52
N GLU A 387 -31.51 -0.36 30.25
CA GLU A 387 -32.03 -1.24 29.20
C GLU A 387 -31.18 -2.53 29.10
N ALA A 388 -31.52 -3.58 29.85
CA ALA A 388 -30.69 -4.78 29.98
C ALA A 388 -30.39 -5.49 28.63
N ASP A 389 -31.41 -5.70 27.81
CA ASP A 389 -31.26 -6.30 26.48
C ASP A 389 -30.34 -5.49 25.56
N LYS A 390 -30.44 -4.17 25.63
CA LYS A 390 -29.60 -3.27 24.82
C LYS A 390 -28.17 -3.21 25.34
N THR A 391 -27.99 -3.23 26.66
CA THR A 391 -26.65 -3.27 27.26
C THR A 391 -25.92 -4.53 26.82
N VAL A 392 -26.56 -5.70 26.86
CA VAL A 392 -25.88 -6.93 26.39
C VAL A 392 -25.64 -6.92 24.89
N GLU A 393 -26.56 -6.35 24.09
CA GLU A 393 -26.37 -6.16 22.64
C GLU A 393 -25.13 -5.31 22.34
N GLU A 394 -24.99 -4.16 23.00
CA GLU A 394 -23.84 -3.26 22.80
C GLU A 394 -22.54 -3.83 23.36
N LEU A 395 -22.59 -4.58 24.47
CA LEU A 395 -21.42 -5.29 25.02
C LEU A 395 -20.91 -6.37 24.05
N MET A 396 -21.81 -7.01 23.29
CA MET A 396 -21.46 -8.00 22.26
C MET A 396 -20.98 -7.37 20.95
N ASN A 397 -21.00 -6.05 20.82
CA ASN A 397 -20.53 -5.37 19.62
C ASN A 397 -19.02 -5.63 19.44
N PRO A 398 -18.58 -6.23 18.32
CA PRO A 398 -17.16 -6.55 18.12
C PRO A 398 -16.27 -5.31 18.08
N GLU A 399 -16.82 -4.13 17.74
CA GLU A 399 -16.07 -2.87 17.77
C GLU A 399 -15.65 -2.48 19.19
N ALA A 400 -16.38 -2.92 20.22
CA ALA A 400 -16.05 -2.65 21.62
C ALA A 400 -14.81 -3.40 22.10
N LYS A 401 -14.37 -4.46 21.38
CA LYS A 401 -13.20 -5.29 21.73
C LYS A 401 -13.23 -5.85 23.17
N LEU A 402 -14.43 -6.11 23.68
CA LEU A 402 -14.63 -6.67 25.02
C LEU A 402 -14.51 -8.20 25.03
N PRO A 403 -14.27 -8.81 26.21
CA PRO A 403 -14.30 -10.27 26.39
C PRO A 403 -15.64 -10.89 26.01
N GLN A 404 -15.70 -12.23 26.03
CA GLN A 404 -16.91 -12.96 25.66
C GLN A 404 -18.09 -12.61 26.58
N VAL A 405 -19.19 -12.13 25.99
CA VAL A 405 -20.43 -11.78 26.68
C VAL A 405 -21.50 -12.85 26.43
N TYR A 406 -22.37 -13.06 27.42
CA TYR A 406 -23.42 -14.09 27.38
C TYR A 406 -24.84 -13.49 27.42
N PRO A 407 -25.62 -13.55 26.32
CA PRO A 407 -26.95 -12.93 26.23
C PRO A 407 -27.92 -13.28 27.36
N PHE A 408 -27.88 -14.53 27.84
CA PHE A 408 -28.80 -14.99 28.89
C PHE A 408 -28.65 -14.23 30.21
N ALA A 409 -27.51 -13.56 30.43
CA ALA A 409 -27.20 -12.84 31.66
C ALA A 409 -27.38 -11.31 31.52
N ALA A 410 -28.21 -10.84 30.58
CA ALA A 410 -28.45 -9.43 30.32
C ALA A 410 -28.74 -8.61 31.59
N GLU A 411 -29.66 -9.09 32.43
CA GLU A 411 -30.03 -8.46 33.71
C GLU A 411 -28.86 -8.37 34.70
N LEU A 412 -27.99 -9.39 34.72
CA LEU A 412 -26.79 -9.39 35.58
C LEU A 412 -25.81 -8.32 35.11
N TYR A 413 -25.47 -8.27 33.81
CA TYR A 413 -24.57 -7.24 33.30
C TYR A 413 -25.12 -5.84 33.56
N GLN A 414 -26.40 -5.61 33.27
CA GLN A 414 -27.03 -4.31 33.45
C GLN A 414 -26.96 -3.83 34.90
N ARG A 415 -27.35 -4.67 35.87
CA ARG A 415 -27.39 -4.30 37.28
C ARG A 415 -25.99 -4.02 37.84
N GLU A 416 -25.05 -4.92 37.58
CA GLU A 416 -23.70 -4.81 38.15
C GLU A 416 -22.92 -3.67 37.49
N LEU A 417 -22.99 -3.53 36.15
CA LEU A 417 -22.33 -2.42 35.45
C LEU A 417 -22.95 -1.06 35.81
N ALA A 418 -24.27 -0.98 36.03
CA ALA A 418 -24.89 0.26 36.51
C ALA A 418 -24.40 0.65 37.91
N THR A 419 -24.18 -0.34 38.78
CA THR A 419 -23.61 -0.11 40.11
C THR A 419 -22.17 0.43 40.01
N LEU A 420 -21.35 -0.15 39.14
CA LEU A 420 -20.00 0.35 38.86
C LEU A 420 -20.01 1.75 38.24
N GLN A 421 -20.91 2.00 37.29
CA GLN A 421 -21.06 3.31 36.65
C GLN A 421 -21.45 4.41 37.66
N GLN A 422 -22.31 4.09 38.63
CA GLN A 422 -22.68 5.03 39.70
C GLN A 422 -21.54 5.32 40.68
N GLN A 423 -20.60 4.39 40.84
CA GLN A 423 -19.42 4.55 41.69
C GLN A 423 -18.27 5.29 41.00
N SER A 424 -18.29 5.35 39.66
CA SER A 424 -17.32 6.10 38.86
C SER A 424 -17.48 7.61 39.06
N THR A 425 -16.35 8.32 39.17
CA THR A 425 -16.32 9.77 39.36
C THR A 425 -16.94 10.55 38.20
N GLU A 426 -16.83 10.01 36.98
CA GLU A 426 -17.34 10.65 35.77
C GLU A 426 -18.72 10.12 35.35
N GLY A 427 -19.28 9.16 36.10
CA GLY A 427 -20.52 8.48 35.74
C GLY A 427 -20.41 7.66 34.45
N LEU A 428 -19.19 7.31 34.05
CA LEU A 428 -18.85 6.54 32.84
C LEU A 428 -17.80 5.49 33.19
N LEU A 429 -17.86 4.35 32.50
CA LEU A 429 -16.87 3.29 32.56
C LEU A 429 -15.97 3.36 31.33
N LEU A 430 -14.67 3.47 31.55
CA LEU A 430 -13.66 3.44 30.50
C LEU A 430 -13.51 2.02 29.95
N HIS A 431 -12.95 1.90 28.74
CA HIS A 431 -12.74 0.60 28.10
C HIS A 431 -12.00 -0.43 29.00
N PRO A 432 -10.88 -0.09 29.68
CA PRO A 432 -10.20 -1.05 30.55
C PRO A 432 -11.07 -1.55 31.71
N GLU A 433 -11.88 -0.67 32.29
CA GLU A 433 -12.79 -0.99 33.38
C GLU A 433 -13.93 -1.91 32.90
N LEU A 434 -14.53 -1.58 31.75
CA LEU A 434 -15.53 -2.43 31.11
C LEU A 434 -14.97 -3.81 30.77
N SER A 435 -13.74 -3.88 30.24
CA SER A 435 -13.11 -5.15 29.88
C SER A 435 -12.98 -6.07 31.10
N VAL A 436 -12.46 -5.57 32.22
CA VAL A 436 -12.31 -6.34 33.46
C VAL A 436 -13.67 -6.72 34.04
N ALA A 437 -14.60 -5.75 34.12
CA ALA A 437 -15.93 -5.99 34.67
C ALA A 437 -16.70 -7.05 33.88
N VAL A 438 -16.67 -6.97 32.55
CA VAL A 438 -17.33 -7.94 31.66
C VAL A 438 -16.71 -9.32 31.83
N GLU A 439 -15.39 -9.43 31.94
CA GLU A 439 -14.71 -10.71 32.15
C GLU A 439 -15.17 -11.39 33.45
N MET A 440 -15.16 -10.65 34.56
CA MET A 440 -15.59 -11.13 35.87
C MET A 440 -17.08 -11.50 35.87
N LEU A 441 -17.95 -10.64 35.33
CA LEU A 441 -19.39 -10.87 35.26
C LEU A 441 -19.75 -12.05 34.36
N SER A 442 -18.96 -12.30 33.32
CA SER A 442 -19.11 -13.47 32.45
C SER A 442 -18.81 -14.76 33.20
N SER A 443 -17.81 -14.76 34.09
CA SER A 443 -17.57 -15.89 34.99
C SER A 443 -18.75 -16.13 35.94
N VAL A 444 -19.28 -15.07 36.56
CA VAL A 444 -20.48 -15.14 37.42
C VAL A 444 -21.71 -15.65 36.67
N ALA A 445 -21.89 -15.25 35.41
CA ALA A 445 -22.96 -15.76 34.55
C ALA A 445 -22.82 -17.27 34.32
N LEU A 446 -21.60 -17.76 34.08
CA LEU A 446 -21.33 -19.18 33.90
C LEU A 446 -21.55 -19.98 35.19
N ILE A 447 -21.17 -19.45 36.36
CA ILE A 447 -21.48 -20.05 37.67
C ILE A 447 -22.99 -20.21 37.83
N ASN A 448 -23.74 -19.14 37.57
CA ASN A 448 -25.21 -19.17 37.65
C ASN A 448 -25.81 -20.23 36.74
N ARG A 449 -25.34 -20.33 35.49
CA ARG A 449 -25.79 -21.37 34.55
C ARG A 449 -25.46 -22.78 35.02
N ALA A 450 -24.27 -22.99 35.60
CA ALA A 450 -23.86 -24.28 36.13
C ALA A 450 -24.69 -24.68 37.35
N LEU A 451 -24.99 -23.74 38.25
CA LEU A 451 -25.92 -23.94 39.37
C LEU A 451 -27.33 -24.29 38.88
N ASP A 452 -27.82 -23.61 37.83
CA ASP A 452 -29.12 -23.90 37.23
C ASP A 452 -29.20 -25.32 36.65
N ALA A 453 -28.08 -25.83 36.11
CA ALA A 453 -27.96 -27.18 35.57
C ALA A 453 -27.66 -28.26 36.64
N GLY A 454 -27.32 -27.85 37.86
CA GLY A 454 -26.83 -28.76 38.91
C GLY A 454 -25.45 -29.35 38.63
N ASP A 455 -24.68 -28.75 37.71
CA ASP A 455 -23.34 -29.23 37.32
C ASP A 455 -22.28 -28.76 38.33
N LYS A 456 -22.09 -29.58 39.37
CA LYS A 456 -21.13 -29.31 40.44
C LYS A 456 -19.69 -29.14 39.95
N ALA A 457 -19.29 -29.89 38.92
CA ALA A 457 -17.93 -29.82 38.38
C ALA A 457 -17.70 -28.50 37.63
N ALA A 458 -18.69 -28.05 36.85
CA ALA A 458 -18.63 -26.75 36.19
C ALA A 458 -18.66 -25.57 37.17
N VAL A 459 -19.43 -25.66 38.26
CA VAL A 459 -19.42 -24.65 39.32
C VAL A 459 -18.02 -24.54 39.94
N TRP A 460 -17.42 -25.66 40.34
CA TRP A 460 -16.08 -25.66 40.93
C TRP A 460 -15.04 -25.07 39.99
N LYS A 461 -15.05 -25.47 38.72
CA LYS A 461 -14.12 -24.96 37.70
C LYS A 461 -14.14 -23.43 37.59
N GLN A 462 -15.30 -22.80 37.78
CA GLN A 462 -15.41 -21.33 37.75
C GLN A 462 -15.01 -20.68 39.09
N LEU A 463 -15.30 -21.32 40.23
CA LEU A 463 -14.89 -20.81 41.54
C LEU A 463 -13.36 -20.80 41.71
N GLU A 464 -12.68 -21.84 41.23
CA GLU A 464 -11.22 -21.95 41.25
C GLU A 464 -10.54 -21.02 40.22
N SER A 465 -11.30 -20.51 39.24
CA SER A 465 -10.75 -19.68 38.18
C SER A 465 -10.30 -18.31 38.71
N PRO A 466 -9.06 -17.88 38.46
CA PRO A 466 -8.57 -16.56 38.88
C PRO A 466 -9.35 -15.42 38.21
N VAL A 467 -10.00 -15.69 37.07
CA VAL A 467 -10.81 -14.73 36.31
C VAL A 467 -12.04 -14.24 37.10
N THR A 468 -12.58 -15.08 38.00
CA THR A 468 -13.72 -14.71 38.84
C THR A 468 -13.32 -13.70 39.91
N GLY A 469 -12.02 -13.59 40.23
CA GLY A 469 -11.50 -12.66 41.23
C GLY A 469 -11.95 -12.94 42.66
N LEU A 470 -12.40 -14.16 42.96
CA LEU A 470 -12.80 -14.56 44.31
C LEU A 470 -11.58 -14.67 45.23
N SER A 471 -11.76 -14.27 46.48
CA SER A 471 -10.75 -14.39 47.54
C SER A 471 -11.08 -15.57 48.46
N ASN A 472 -10.05 -16.15 49.07
CA ASN A 472 -10.16 -17.21 50.09
C ASN A 472 -10.86 -18.51 49.61
N VAL A 473 -10.78 -18.85 48.32
CA VAL A 473 -11.33 -20.14 47.86
C VAL A 473 -10.39 -21.27 48.30
N GLU A 474 -10.89 -22.21 49.10
CA GLU A 474 -10.14 -23.36 49.62
C GLU A 474 -10.63 -24.68 49.01
N ASP A 475 -9.70 -25.48 48.47
CA ASP A 475 -10.00 -26.76 47.79
C ASP A 475 -10.71 -27.76 48.71
N GLU A 476 -10.39 -27.76 50.00
CA GLU A 476 -10.98 -28.68 50.97
C GLU A 476 -12.48 -28.45 51.17
N ASN A 477 -12.94 -27.21 50.95
CA ASN A 477 -14.31 -26.76 51.23
C ASN A 477 -15.23 -26.80 50.00
N TYR A 478 -14.74 -27.24 48.83
CA TYR A 478 -15.48 -27.14 47.56
C TYR A 478 -16.91 -27.69 47.61
N LYS A 479 -17.13 -28.84 48.28
CA LYS A 479 -18.47 -29.45 48.38
C LYS A 479 -19.43 -28.55 49.15
N ARG A 480 -18.95 -27.95 50.24
CA ARG A 480 -19.75 -27.07 51.10
C ARG A 480 -20.11 -25.78 50.36
N TYR A 481 -19.17 -25.18 49.62
CA TYR A 481 -19.48 -24.02 48.77
C TYR A 481 -20.57 -24.32 47.76
N ILE A 482 -20.45 -25.44 47.02
CA ILE A 482 -21.42 -25.78 45.97
C ILE A 482 -22.81 -26.05 46.55
N ASP A 483 -22.88 -26.79 47.66
CA ASP A 483 -24.17 -27.12 48.28
C ASP A 483 -24.85 -25.85 48.84
N GLU A 484 -24.09 -24.91 49.42
CA GLU A 484 -24.62 -23.64 49.90
C GLU A 484 -25.02 -22.70 48.74
N LEU A 485 -24.22 -22.61 47.66
CA LEU A 485 -24.57 -21.85 46.46
C LEU A 485 -25.83 -22.38 45.78
N LEU A 486 -26.03 -23.70 45.74
CA LEU A 486 -27.27 -24.31 45.25
C LEU A 486 -28.47 -23.91 46.11
N ARG A 487 -28.29 -23.86 47.44
CA ARG A 487 -29.32 -23.41 48.38
C ARG A 487 -29.66 -21.93 48.17
N LEU A 488 -28.64 -21.06 48.10
CA LEU A 488 -28.79 -19.63 47.83
C LEU A 488 -29.46 -19.36 46.49
N LYS A 489 -29.08 -20.09 45.44
CA LYS A 489 -29.71 -20.00 44.13
C LYS A 489 -31.18 -20.40 44.17
N GLY A 490 -31.53 -21.42 44.95
CA GLY A 490 -32.91 -21.83 45.20
C GLY A 490 -33.74 -20.72 45.86
N LEU A 491 -33.18 -20.04 46.87
CA LEU A 491 -33.83 -18.91 47.54
C LEU A 491 -33.99 -17.70 46.62
N ALA A 492 -32.95 -17.33 45.89
CA ALA A 492 -32.99 -16.22 44.93
C ALA A 492 -34.12 -16.40 43.90
N ARG A 493 -34.30 -17.63 43.39
CA ARG A 493 -35.44 -17.97 42.49
C ARG A 493 -36.80 -17.74 43.15
N THR A 494 -36.96 -18.03 44.45
CA THR A 494 -38.23 -17.79 45.16
C THR A 494 -38.50 -16.31 45.41
N GLU A 495 -37.45 -15.50 45.49
CA GLU A 495 -37.51 -14.04 45.70
C GLU A 495 -37.63 -13.25 44.37
N GLY A 496 -37.60 -13.94 43.24
CA GLY A 496 -37.70 -13.33 41.91
C GLY A 496 -36.38 -12.75 41.39
N THR A 497 -35.25 -13.07 42.01
CA THR A 497 -33.91 -12.67 41.55
C THR A 497 -33.27 -13.84 40.78
N PRO A 498 -33.17 -13.77 39.44
CA PRO A 498 -32.72 -14.90 38.65
C PRO A 498 -31.22 -15.18 38.76
N PHE A 499 -30.40 -14.23 39.23
CA PHE A 499 -28.94 -14.34 39.29
C PHE A 499 -28.40 -14.02 40.68
N LEU A 500 -27.49 -14.87 41.15
CA LEU A 500 -26.55 -14.53 42.22
C LEU A 500 -25.50 -13.55 41.67
N THR A 501 -25.19 -12.51 42.45
CA THR A 501 -24.14 -11.53 42.16
C THR A 501 -22.76 -12.07 42.52
N TRP A 502 -21.71 -11.36 42.10
CA TRP A 502 -20.35 -11.63 42.59
C TRP A 502 -20.27 -11.55 44.13
N ASN A 503 -20.91 -10.54 44.72
CA ASN A 503 -20.93 -10.34 46.18
C ASN A 503 -21.61 -11.50 46.91
N ASP A 504 -22.70 -12.05 46.37
CA ASP A 504 -23.40 -13.20 46.96
C ASP A 504 -22.48 -14.45 46.98
N ILE A 505 -21.73 -14.65 45.89
CA ILE A 505 -20.81 -15.78 45.75
C ILE A 505 -19.61 -15.61 46.69
N GLN A 506 -19.01 -14.43 46.75
CA GLN A 506 -17.90 -14.15 47.66
C GLN A 506 -18.33 -14.31 49.12
N ALA A 507 -19.49 -13.75 49.50
CA ALA A 507 -20.03 -13.90 50.85
C ALA A 507 -20.29 -15.37 51.21
N CYS A 508 -20.76 -16.18 50.26
CA CYS A 508 -20.91 -17.62 50.46
C CYS A 508 -19.57 -18.30 50.76
N VAL A 509 -18.52 -18.01 49.99
CA VAL A 509 -17.17 -18.59 50.21
C VAL A 509 -16.66 -18.21 51.59
N ASP A 510 -16.71 -16.93 51.95
CA ASP A 510 -16.22 -16.44 53.24
C ASP A 510 -17.01 -17.04 54.42
N GLN A 511 -18.34 -17.13 54.32
CA GLN A 511 -19.18 -17.72 55.37
C GLN A 511 -18.89 -19.21 55.58
N VAL A 512 -18.72 -19.98 54.50
CA VAL A 512 -18.38 -21.41 54.61
C VAL A 512 -17.02 -21.59 55.26
N ASN A 513 -16.02 -20.77 54.91
CA ASN A 513 -14.71 -20.84 55.54
C ASN A 513 -14.75 -20.52 57.02
N VAL A 514 -15.46 -19.45 57.41
CA VAL A 514 -15.63 -19.10 58.82
C VAL A 514 -16.29 -20.26 59.58
N ALA A 515 -17.37 -20.84 59.05
CA ALA A 515 -18.05 -21.96 59.69
C ALA A 515 -17.15 -23.21 59.82
N VAL A 516 -16.35 -23.52 58.80
CA VAL A 516 -15.38 -24.63 58.84
C VAL A 516 -14.30 -24.36 59.89
N GLN A 517 -13.76 -23.15 59.93
CA GLN A 517 -12.76 -22.75 60.92
C GLN A 517 -13.31 -22.85 62.36
N GLU A 518 -14.52 -22.36 62.61
CA GLU A 518 -15.20 -22.47 63.91
C GLU A 518 -15.46 -23.93 64.32
N GLU A 519 -15.81 -24.80 63.37
CA GLU A 519 -15.95 -26.25 63.62
C GLU A 519 -14.62 -26.93 63.97
N HIS A 520 -13.52 -26.45 63.43
CA HIS A 520 -12.17 -26.95 63.72
C HIS A 520 -11.65 -26.44 65.08
N GLU A 521 -12.00 -25.22 65.49
CA GLU A 521 -11.64 -24.65 66.78
C GLU A 521 -12.49 -25.18 67.94
N SER A 522 -13.70 -25.67 67.65
CA SER A 522 -14.63 -26.24 68.63
C SER A 522 -14.43 -27.74 68.90
N LYS A 523 -13.49 -28.39 68.21
CA LYS A 523 -13.09 -29.80 68.39
C LYS A 523 -11.73 -29.89 69.06
#